data_AF-A0A258JLC8-F1
#
_entry.id   AF-A0A258JLC8-F1
#
_cell.length_a   1.000
_cell.length_b   1.000
_cell.length_c   1.000
_cell.angle_alpha   90.00
_cell.angle_beta   90.00
_cell.angle_gamma   90.00
#
_symmetry.space_group_name_H-M   'P 1'
#
loop_
_entity.id
_entity.type
_entity.pdbx_description
1 polymer ?
#
loop_
_entity_poly.entity_id
_entity_poly.type
_entity_poly.pdbx_seq_one_letter_code
_entity_poly.pdbx_strand_id
1 'polypeptide(L)'
;MLIATIFLVTIKNRSNKQNASELSKAIEHFKITTIVFGALLIVLWLSLPSTPSLKSFGYPDDISAIKGDAKVLYLFQEYNKAIVRTTEVLQWFLFIFIWWFLTTLFGVAKAYQNREEKAFAQNPDGKDLK
;
A
#
# COMPACT_ATOMS: atom_id res chain seq x y z
N MET A 1 10.78 10.01 -13.31
CA MET A 1 9.82 11.13 -13.46
C MET A 1 8.69 11.12 -12.43
N LEU A 2 7.99 10.00 -12.18
CA LEU A 2 6.85 9.93 -11.23
C LEU A 2 7.20 10.32 -9.78
N ILE A 3 8.38 9.93 -9.29
CA ILE A 3 8.82 10.27 -7.92
C ILE A 3 9.04 11.78 -7.77
N ALA A 4 9.58 12.43 -8.79
CA ALA A 4 9.85 13.87 -8.79
C ALA A 4 8.55 14.70 -8.85
N THR A 5 7.54 14.25 -9.59
CA THR A 5 6.22 14.90 -9.60
C THR A 5 5.48 14.72 -8.28
N ILE A 6 5.54 13.53 -7.67
CA ILE A 6 5.00 13.31 -6.31
C ILE A 6 5.71 14.24 -5.31
N PHE A 7 7.04 14.33 -5.37
CA PHE A 7 7.82 15.18 -4.48
C PHE A 7 7.48 16.67 -4.64
N LEU A 8 7.35 17.15 -5.89
CA LEU A 8 6.97 18.54 -6.20
C LEU A 8 5.54 18.87 -5.77
N VAL A 9 4.59 17.95 -5.95
CA VAL A 9 3.21 18.11 -5.44
C VAL A 9 3.23 18.18 -3.91
N THR A 10 4.03 17.34 -3.25
CA THR A 10 4.14 17.31 -1.78
C THR A 10 4.74 18.62 -1.23
N ILE A 11 5.72 19.21 -1.91
CA ILE A 11 6.33 20.50 -1.54
C ILE A 11 5.36 21.66 -1.76
N LYS A 12 4.74 21.75 -2.95
CA LYS A 12 3.81 22.84 -3.28
C LYS A 12 2.62 22.87 -2.32
N ASN A 13 2.15 21.69 -1.88
CA ASN A 13 1.05 21.58 -0.94
C ASN A 13 1.42 21.95 0.51
N ARG A 14 2.70 21.84 0.89
CA ARG A 14 3.21 22.28 2.20
C ARG A 14 3.21 23.80 2.35
N SER A 15 3.39 24.54 1.26
CA SER A 15 3.42 26.02 1.29
C SER A 15 2.05 26.65 1.54
N ASN A 16 0.96 25.94 1.27
CA ASN A 16 -0.42 26.45 1.44
C ASN A 16 -0.99 26.18 2.85
N LYS A 17 -0.22 25.51 3.73
CA LYS A 17 -0.69 24.86 4.97
C LYS A 17 -0.63 25.71 6.25
N GLN A 18 -0.20 26.97 6.19
CA GLN A 18 -0.03 27.76 7.42
C GLN A 18 -1.34 28.05 8.18
N ASN A 19 -2.51 27.93 7.53
CA ASN A 19 -3.81 28.29 8.13
C ASN A 19 -4.84 27.14 8.22
N ALA A 20 -4.43 25.89 8.01
CA ALA A 20 -5.34 24.75 7.91
C ALA A 20 -5.58 24.06 9.28
N SER A 21 -6.82 23.65 9.58
CA SER A 21 -7.16 22.92 10.83
C SER A 21 -6.42 21.57 10.92
N GLU A 22 -6.17 21.07 12.14
CA GLU A 22 -5.45 19.79 12.35
C GLU A 22 -6.10 18.61 11.59
N LEU A 23 -7.43 18.59 11.52
CA LEU A 23 -8.18 17.58 10.74
C LEU A 23 -7.92 17.71 9.23
N SER A 24 -7.94 18.93 8.69
CA SER A 24 -7.65 19.15 7.26
C SER A 24 -6.21 18.77 6.91
N LYS A 25 -5.25 19.03 7.80
CA LYS A 25 -3.85 18.59 7.63
C LYS A 25 -3.74 17.06 7.61
N ALA A 26 -4.49 16.36 8.48
CA ALA A 26 -4.53 14.90 8.54
C ALA A 26 -5.17 14.29 7.27
N ILE A 27 -6.30 14.82 6.81
CA ILE A 27 -6.96 14.39 5.56
C ILE A 27 -6.05 14.60 4.35
N GLU A 28 -5.36 15.72 4.30
CA GLU A 28 -4.46 16.03 3.20
C GLU A 28 -3.20 15.15 3.24
N HIS A 29 -2.68 14.86 4.43
CA HIS A 29 -1.62 13.88 4.61
C HIS A 29 -2.08 12.49 4.13
N PHE A 30 -3.28 12.05 4.50
CA PHE A 30 -3.89 10.81 4.03
C PHE A 30 -4.00 10.76 2.50
N LYS A 31 -4.44 11.86 1.87
CA LYS A 31 -4.54 11.93 0.40
C LYS A 31 -3.17 11.73 -0.27
N ILE A 32 -2.12 12.36 0.25
CA ILE A 32 -0.76 12.23 -0.28
C ILE A 32 -0.23 10.80 -0.06
N THR A 33 -0.34 10.26 1.15
CA THR A 33 0.13 8.91 1.44
C THR A 33 -0.63 7.86 0.65
N THR A 34 -1.92 8.07 0.37
CA THR A 34 -2.72 7.18 -0.49
C THR A 34 -2.22 7.19 -1.94
N ILE A 35 -1.87 8.35 -2.50
CA ILE A 35 -1.31 8.44 -3.86
C ILE A 35 0.04 7.71 -3.94
N VAL A 36 0.90 7.93 -2.94
CA VAL A 36 2.21 7.23 -2.84
C VAL A 36 2.00 5.72 -2.70
N PHE A 37 1.08 5.31 -1.84
CA PHE A 37 0.74 3.90 -1.64
C PHE A 37 0.21 3.27 -2.93
N GLY A 38 -0.69 3.93 -3.65
CA GLY A 38 -1.17 3.47 -4.96
C GLY A 38 -0.05 3.31 -5.98
N ALA A 39 0.91 4.23 -6.03
CA ALA A 39 2.08 4.09 -6.90
C ALA A 39 2.95 2.89 -6.52
N LEU A 40 3.16 2.63 -5.22
CA LEU A 40 3.88 1.44 -4.73
C LEU A 40 3.13 0.15 -5.10
N LEU A 41 1.80 0.13 -5.01
CA LEU A 41 0.99 -1.01 -5.43
C LEU A 41 1.14 -1.33 -6.93
N ILE A 42 1.20 -0.30 -7.79
CA ILE A 42 1.45 -0.49 -9.22
C ILE A 42 2.84 -1.10 -9.45
N VAL A 43 3.86 -0.64 -8.72
CA VAL A 43 5.22 -1.20 -8.82
C VAL A 43 5.26 -2.67 -8.36
N LEU A 44 4.60 -2.99 -7.25
CA LEU A 44 4.47 -4.37 -6.76
C LEU A 44 3.73 -5.25 -7.76
N TRP A 45 2.64 -4.73 -8.36
CA TRP A 45 1.89 -5.43 -9.41
C TRP A 45 2.77 -5.77 -10.61
N LEU A 46 3.59 -4.82 -11.08
CA LEU A 46 4.54 -5.05 -12.17
C LEU A 46 5.70 -5.98 -11.78
N SER A 47 5.93 -6.19 -10.48
CA SER A 47 6.99 -7.07 -9.97
C SER A 47 6.55 -8.54 -9.88
N LEU A 48 5.23 -8.80 -9.95
CA LEU A 48 4.69 -10.14 -10.00
C LEU A 48 5.15 -10.85 -11.28
N PRO A 49 5.54 -12.13 -11.19
CA PRO A 49 5.84 -12.91 -12.38
C PRO A 49 4.63 -12.89 -13.33
N SER A 50 4.85 -12.61 -14.61
CA SER A 50 3.81 -12.75 -15.64
C SER A 50 3.46 -14.21 -15.93
N THR A 51 4.20 -15.15 -15.34
CA THR A 51 3.93 -16.58 -15.39
C THR A 51 2.58 -16.86 -14.73
N PRO A 52 1.72 -17.70 -15.33
CA PRO A 52 0.35 -17.93 -14.87
C PRO A 52 0.29 -18.85 -13.64
N SER A 53 1.19 -18.67 -12.66
CA SER A 53 1.16 -19.42 -11.39
C SER A 53 -0.18 -19.28 -10.66
N LEU A 54 -0.94 -18.21 -10.95
CA LEU A 54 -2.26 -17.92 -10.37
C LEU A 54 -3.46 -18.31 -11.27
N LYS A 55 -3.28 -18.53 -12.58
CA LYS A 55 -4.41 -18.74 -13.52
C LYS A 55 -4.70 -20.22 -13.82
N SER A 56 -3.70 -21.05 -13.68
CA SER A 56 -3.81 -22.50 -13.68
C SER A 56 -2.42 -22.98 -13.36
N PHE A 57 -2.27 -23.90 -12.42
CA PHE A 57 -1.14 -24.82 -12.48
C PHE A 57 -1.12 -25.32 -13.92
N GLY A 58 -0.16 -24.83 -14.72
CA GLY A 58 -0.01 -25.17 -16.13
C GLY A 58 0.35 -26.63 -16.20
N TYR A 59 -0.64 -27.49 -16.05
CA TYR A 59 -0.47 -28.90 -16.28
C TYR A 59 -0.01 -29.02 -17.72
N PRO A 60 1.06 -29.77 -17.99
CA PRO A 60 1.54 -29.93 -19.35
C PRO A 60 0.38 -30.46 -20.21
N ASP A 61 0.04 -29.73 -21.27
CA ASP A 61 -1.04 -30.11 -22.20
C ASP A 61 -0.74 -31.43 -22.92
N ASP A 62 0.52 -31.90 -22.86
CA ASP A 62 0.99 -33.11 -23.52
C ASP A 62 1.96 -33.93 -22.63
N ILE A 63 1.77 -35.26 -22.62
CA ILE A 63 2.60 -36.26 -21.94
C ILE A 63 4.05 -36.23 -22.46
N SER A 64 4.26 -35.75 -23.69
CA SER A 64 5.60 -35.54 -24.27
C SER A 64 6.46 -34.54 -23.49
N ALA A 65 5.86 -33.63 -22.71
CA ALA A 65 6.56 -32.70 -21.82
C ALA A 65 7.11 -33.38 -20.55
N ILE A 66 6.58 -34.56 -20.19
CA ILE A 66 6.95 -35.34 -19.00
C ILE A 66 7.94 -36.46 -19.35
N LYS A 67 8.13 -36.77 -20.64
CA LYS A 67 9.09 -37.77 -21.12
C LYS A 67 10.53 -37.27 -20.98
N GLY A 68 11.04 -37.26 -19.76
CA GLY A 68 12.44 -37.03 -19.42
C GLY A 68 12.59 -36.36 -18.06
N ASP A 69 13.28 -37.05 -17.14
CA ASP A 69 13.52 -36.58 -15.77
C ASP A 69 14.09 -35.16 -15.72
N ALA A 70 14.96 -34.80 -16.68
CA ALA A 70 15.54 -33.47 -16.81
C ALA A 70 14.51 -32.37 -17.17
N LYS A 71 13.51 -32.69 -18.00
CA LYS A 71 12.44 -31.75 -18.39
C LYS A 71 11.48 -31.50 -17.24
N VAL A 72 11.14 -32.54 -16.49
CA VAL A 72 10.30 -32.45 -15.30
C VAL A 72 11.00 -31.63 -14.21
N LEU A 73 12.30 -31.87 -14.00
CA LEU A 73 13.10 -31.10 -13.05
C LEU A 73 13.15 -29.61 -13.43
N TYR A 74 13.37 -29.29 -14.71
CA TYR A 74 13.37 -27.91 -15.20
C TYR A 74 12.02 -27.22 -14.95
N LEU A 75 10.91 -27.89 -15.24
CA LEU A 75 9.56 -27.38 -15.02
C LEU A 75 9.31 -27.07 -13.53
N PHE A 76 9.69 -27.96 -12.62
CA PHE A 76 9.55 -27.73 -11.19
C PHE A 76 10.44 -26.59 -10.68
N GLN A 77 11.64 -26.43 -11.21
CA GLN A 77 12.53 -25.31 -10.85
C GLN A 77 11.95 -23.97 -11.30
N GLU A 78 11.37 -23.90 -12.49
CA GLU A 78 10.73 -22.70 -13.01
C GLU A 78 9.51 -22.31 -12.16
N TYR A 79 8.70 -23.31 -11.76
CA TYR A 79 7.58 -23.08 -10.84
C TYR A 79 8.04 -22.62 -9.45
N ASN A 80 9.03 -23.28 -8.86
CA ASN A 80 9.56 -22.87 -7.56
C ASN A 80 10.06 -21.43 -7.59
N LYS A 81 10.74 -21.02 -8.67
CA LYS A 81 11.19 -19.64 -8.84
C LYS A 81 10.03 -18.65 -8.92
N ALA A 82 8.96 -18.99 -9.65
CA ALA A 82 7.76 -18.15 -9.74
C ALA A 82 7.02 -18.04 -8.40
N ILE A 83 6.90 -19.15 -7.65
CA ILE A 83 6.27 -19.18 -6.33
C ILE A 83 7.07 -18.31 -5.35
N VAL A 84 8.38 -18.52 -5.24
CA VAL A 84 9.25 -17.76 -4.33
C VAL A 84 9.14 -16.26 -4.61
N ARG A 85 9.16 -15.85 -5.88
CA ARG A 85 9.02 -14.44 -6.26
C ARG A 85 7.63 -13.88 -5.95
N THR A 86 6.59 -14.68 -6.11
CA THR A 86 5.21 -14.27 -5.75
C THR A 86 5.09 -14.09 -4.24
N THR A 87 5.65 -15.00 -3.44
CA THR A 87 5.68 -14.92 -1.98
C THR A 87 6.45 -13.69 -1.51
N GLU A 88 7.60 -13.39 -2.10
CA GLU A 88 8.39 -12.20 -1.78
C GLU A 88 7.59 -10.91 -2.04
N VAL A 89 6.96 -10.79 -3.22
CA VAL A 89 6.12 -9.64 -3.55
C VAL A 89 4.92 -9.51 -2.60
N LEU A 90 4.29 -10.63 -2.24
CA LEU A 90 3.17 -10.64 -1.29
C LEU A 90 3.62 -10.20 0.10
N GLN A 91 4.79 -10.65 0.57
CA GLN A 91 5.35 -10.24 1.85
C GLN A 91 5.58 -8.71 1.89
N TRP A 92 6.16 -8.14 0.83
CA TRP A 92 6.34 -6.70 0.71
C TRP A 92 5.01 -5.95 0.65
N PHE A 93 4.04 -6.46 -0.11
CA PHE A 93 2.69 -5.90 -0.15
C PHE A 93 2.06 -5.84 1.23
N LEU A 94 2.06 -6.96 1.98
CA LEU A 94 1.49 -7.02 3.33
C LEU A 94 2.19 -6.06 4.28
N PHE A 95 3.51 -6.02 4.26
CA PHE A 95 4.28 -5.10 5.11
C PHE A 95 3.91 -3.63 4.84
N ILE A 96 3.92 -3.21 3.57
CA ILE A 96 3.61 -1.83 3.18
C ILE A 96 2.14 -1.51 3.48
N PHE A 97 1.23 -2.44 3.23
CA PHE A 97 -0.20 -2.27 3.52
C PHE A 97 -0.46 -2.09 5.02
N ILE A 98 0.05 -2.98 5.87
CA ILE A 98 -0.13 -2.91 7.32
C ILE A 98 0.48 -1.62 7.87
N TRP A 99 1.68 -1.27 7.41
CA TRP A 99 2.36 -0.05 7.82
C TRP A 99 1.57 1.21 7.43
N TRP A 100 1.15 1.31 6.18
CA TRP A 100 0.36 2.44 5.68
C TRP A 100 -0.99 2.54 6.41
N PHE A 101 -1.64 1.40 6.66
CA PHE A 101 -2.92 1.33 7.36
C PHE A 101 -2.79 1.83 8.81
N LEU A 102 -1.80 1.30 9.56
CA LEU A 102 -1.56 1.72 10.94
C LEU A 102 -1.23 3.21 11.04
N THR A 103 -0.29 3.69 10.23
CA THR A 103 0.13 5.11 10.27
C THR A 103 -1.02 6.06 9.94
N THR A 104 -1.89 5.68 9.00
CA THR A 104 -3.11 6.43 8.70
C THR A 104 -4.07 6.44 9.87
N LEU A 105 -4.34 5.27 10.45
CA LEU A 105 -5.30 5.12 11.55
C LEU A 105 -4.84 5.90 12.79
N PHE A 106 -3.55 5.85 13.12
CA PHE A 106 -2.95 6.68 14.17
C PHE A 106 -3.07 8.18 13.88
N GLY A 107 -2.80 8.61 12.64
CA GLY A 107 -2.91 10.01 12.24
C GLY A 107 -4.32 10.55 12.39
N VAL A 108 -5.33 9.77 11.98
CA VAL A 108 -6.74 10.13 12.12
C VAL A 108 -7.17 10.11 13.59
N ALA A 109 -6.87 9.05 14.34
CA ALA A 109 -7.24 8.94 15.76
C ALA A 109 -6.69 10.12 16.59
N LYS A 110 -5.43 10.49 16.37
CA LYS A 110 -4.80 11.63 17.03
C LYS A 110 -5.47 12.96 16.65
N ALA A 111 -5.86 13.13 15.38
CA ALA A 111 -6.55 14.33 14.94
C ALA A 111 -7.96 14.45 15.56
N TYR A 112 -8.64 13.33 15.79
CA TYR A 112 -9.92 13.29 16.50
C TYR A 112 -9.77 13.64 17.99
N GLN A 113 -8.83 13.00 18.71
CA GLN A 113 -8.56 13.32 20.12
C GLN A 113 -8.23 14.80 20.32
N ASN A 114 -7.33 15.35 19.49
CA ASN A 114 -6.97 16.78 19.55
C ASN A 114 -8.16 17.71 19.27
N ARG A 115 -9.17 17.26 18.51
CA ARG A 115 -10.38 18.05 18.25
C ARG A 115 -11.30 18.06 19.47
N GLU A 116 -11.46 16.91 20.13
CA GLU A 116 -12.25 16.80 21.36
C GLU A 116 -11.62 17.63 22.48
N GLU A 117 -10.32 17.47 22.73
CA GLU A 117 -9.60 18.25 23.75
C GLU A 117 -9.74 19.76 23.54
N LYS A 118 -9.65 20.22 22.28
CA LYS A 118 -9.85 21.63 21.93
C LYS A 118 -11.30 22.09 22.12
N ALA A 119 -12.29 21.23 21.86
CA ALA A 119 -13.70 21.53 22.08
C ALA A 119 -14.03 21.64 23.58
N PHE A 120 -13.49 20.73 24.40
CA PHE A 120 -13.62 20.79 25.87
C PHE A 120 -12.91 22.01 26.47
N ALA A 121 -11.71 22.34 25.98
CA ALA A 121 -10.98 23.52 26.45
C ALA A 121 -11.68 24.85 26.07
N GLN A 122 -12.46 24.88 24.99
CA GLN A 122 -13.21 26.06 24.55
C GLN A 122 -14.60 26.20 25.20
N ASN A 123 -15.19 25.11 25.73
CA ASN A 123 -16.49 25.15 26.41
C ASN A 123 -16.51 24.18 27.61
N PRO A 124 -15.91 24.57 28.77
CA PRO A 124 -15.73 23.69 29.92
C PRO A 124 -17.04 23.31 30.63
N ASP A 125 -18.14 24.04 30.37
CA ASP A 125 -19.45 23.84 31.03
C ASP A 125 -20.42 22.92 30.25
N GLY A 126 -20.03 22.40 29.08
CA GLY A 126 -20.75 21.29 28.41
C GLY A 126 -22.23 21.53 28.06
N LYS A 127 -22.68 22.78 27.92
CA LYS A 127 -24.12 23.09 27.73
C LYS A 127 -24.66 22.94 26.31
N ASP A 128 -23.80 22.77 25.29
CA ASP A 128 -24.22 22.86 23.89
C ASP A 128 -23.95 21.60 23.04
N LEU A 129 -23.93 20.41 23.65
CA LEU A 129 -23.89 19.14 22.91
C LEU A 129 -25.18 18.36 23.14
N LYS A 130 -26.19 18.64 22.30
CA LYS A 130 -27.29 17.72 21.96
C LYS A 130 -27.19 17.36 20.49
#